data_AF-A0A2H6N0T7-F1
#
_entry.id   AF-A0A2H6N0T7-F1
#
_cell.length_a   1.000
_cell.length_b   1.000
_cell.length_c   1.000
_cell.angle_alpha   90.00
_cell.angle_beta   90.00
_cell.angle_gamma   90.00
#
_symmetry.space_group_name_H-M   'P 1'
#
loop_
_entity.id
_entity.type
_entity.pdbx_description
1 polymer ?
#
loop_
_entity_poly.entity_id
_entity_poly.type
_entity_poly.pdbx_seq_one_letter_code
_entity_poly.pdbx_strand_id
1 'polypeptide(L)'
;VHGEAWRFLSYMFLHAGVEHIIGNLVLQLCLGIPLELVHKGHRVGAVYLAGVIGGSLASSICDPLLGLVGASGGVYALIGGYFMNILLNFREMIPLFGIARLLFIGLIVGTDVGFALYRRFLSPSTGIQVSFVAHIAGGLAGMSVGYVIFSNFDKNFVKDPRFWICISAFLIFVILAVLFNVFFSPANQ
;
A
#
# COMPACT_ATOMS: atom_id res chain seq x y z
N VAL A 1 -9.71 10.32 -15.93
CA VAL A 1 -10.81 9.55 -15.29
C VAL A 1 -12.13 10.27 -15.55
N HIS A 2 -12.82 9.96 -16.64
CA HIS A 2 -14.10 10.60 -17.00
C HIS A 2 -15.27 10.02 -16.18
N GLY A 3 -15.36 10.37 -14.89
CA GLY A 3 -16.41 9.84 -14.00
C GLY A 3 -16.27 8.36 -13.63
N GLU A 4 -15.21 7.69 -14.08
CA GLU A 4 -14.94 6.27 -13.87
C GLU A 4 -14.24 5.98 -12.52
N ALA A 5 -14.85 6.40 -11.41
CA ALA A 5 -14.22 6.31 -10.08
C ALA A 5 -13.80 4.88 -9.68
N TRP A 6 -14.47 3.85 -10.21
CA TRP A 6 -14.12 2.45 -9.96
C TRP A 6 -12.68 2.10 -10.38
N ARG A 7 -12.07 2.85 -11.29
CA ARG A 7 -10.71 2.59 -11.79
C ARG A 7 -9.62 2.79 -10.73
N PHE A 8 -9.86 3.65 -9.74
CA PHE A 8 -8.96 3.81 -8.59
C PHE A 8 -8.94 2.59 -7.65
N LEU A 9 -9.90 1.68 -7.82
CA LEU A 9 -10.00 0.45 -7.05
C LEU A 9 -9.72 -0.78 -7.90
N SER A 10 -10.38 -0.90 -9.06
CA SER A 10 -10.38 -2.11 -9.87
C SER A 10 -9.04 -2.45 -10.51
N TYR A 11 -8.11 -1.48 -10.59
CA TYR A 11 -6.76 -1.73 -11.12
C TYR A 11 -6.00 -2.81 -10.34
N MET A 12 -6.34 -3.01 -9.05
CA MET A 12 -5.72 -4.00 -8.19
C MET A 12 -5.93 -5.44 -8.68
N PHE A 13 -6.95 -5.68 -9.51
CA PHE A 13 -7.23 -7.00 -10.07
C PHE A 13 -6.47 -7.29 -11.37
N LEU A 14 -5.97 -6.26 -12.06
CA LEU A 14 -5.23 -6.41 -13.30
C LEU A 14 -3.75 -6.63 -12.99
N HIS A 15 -3.08 -7.49 -13.75
CA HIS A 15 -1.65 -7.77 -13.60
C HIS A 15 -0.97 -7.83 -14.96
N ALA A 16 0.27 -7.36 -15.02
CA ALA A 16 1.06 -7.25 -16.25
C ALA A 16 1.61 -8.60 -16.76
N GLY A 17 1.55 -9.66 -15.96
CA GLY A 17 2.14 -10.96 -16.27
C GLY A 17 1.90 -11.98 -15.14
N VAL A 18 2.24 -13.24 -15.41
CA VAL A 18 2.05 -14.37 -14.47
C VAL A 18 2.98 -14.20 -13.26
N GLU A 19 4.22 -13.81 -13.49
CA GLU A 19 5.19 -13.51 -12.45
C GLU A 19 4.73 -12.34 -11.56
N HIS A 20 4.04 -11.35 -12.15
CA HIS A 20 3.55 -10.20 -11.40
C HIS A 20 2.39 -10.58 -10.46
N ILE A 21 1.42 -11.39 -10.92
CA ILE A 21 0.33 -11.86 -10.04
C ILE A 21 0.84 -12.83 -8.98
N ILE A 22 1.72 -13.77 -9.33
CA ILE A 22 2.29 -14.72 -8.35
C ILE A 22 3.06 -13.95 -7.27
N GLY A 23 3.90 -12.99 -7.65
CA GLY A 23 4.65 -12.16 -6.70
C GLY A 23 3.72 -11.42 -5.74
N ASN A 24 2.68 -10.75 -6.25
CA ASN A 24 1.70 -10.07 -5.41
C ASN A 24 0.97 -11.04 -4.47
N LEU A 25 0.52 -12.21 -4.96
CA LEU A 25 -0.18 -13.18 -4.13
C LEU A 25 0.70 -13.73 -3.01
N VAL A 26 1.95 -14.10 -3.32
CA VAL A 26 2.90 -14.60 -2.31
C VAL A 26 3.11 -13.54 -1.23
N LEU A 27 3.44 -12.30 -1.61
CA LEU A 27 3.65 -11.23 -0.65
C LEU A 27 2.39 -10.89 0.16
N GLN A 28 1.23 -10.84 -0.51
CA GLN A 28 -0.05 -10.57 0.13
C GLN A 28 -0.40 -11.65 1.16
N LEU A 29 -0.20 -12.93 0.86
CA LEU A 29 -0.49 -14.02 1.79
C LEU A 29 0.53 -14.08 2.93
N CYS A 30 1.83 -13.94 2.63
CA CYS A 30 2.90 -13.95 3.63
C CYS A 30 2.77 -12.82 4.65
N LEU A 31 2.32 -11.63 4.22
CA LEU A 31 2.15 -10.47 5.10
C LEU A 31 0.75 -10.37 5.69
N GLY A 32 -0.27 -10.66 4.87
CA GLY A 32 -1.68 -10.54 5.22
C GLY A 32 -2.11 -11.57 6.25
N ILE A 33 -1.84 -12.85 6.04
CA ILE A 33 -2.31 -13.92 6.95
C ILE A 33 -1.84 -13.67 8.41
N PRO A 34 -0.56 -13.39 8.71
CA PRO A 34 -0.15 -13.10 10.08
C PRO A 34 -0.83 -11.86 10.67
N LEU A 35 -1.05 -10.82 9.87
CA LEU A 35 -1.78 -9.64 10.33
C LEU A 35 -3.26 -9.97 10.60
N GLU A 36 -3.91 -10.76 9.76
CA GLU A 36 -5.32 -11.11 9.89
C GLU A 36 -5.59 -11.98 11.12
N LEU A 37 -4.68 -12.92 11.41
CA LEU A 37 -4.77 -13.78 12.59
C LEU A 37 -4.72 -12.97 13.89
N VAL A 38 -3.99 -11.85 13.90
CA VAL A 38 -3.85 -10.97 15.07
C VAL A 38 -4.93 -9.89 15.11
N HIS A 39 -5.20 -9.24 13.97
CA HIS A 39 -5.97 -8.00 13.88
C HIS A 39 -7.36 -8.15 13.26
N LYS A 40 -7.73 -9.35 12.81
CA LYS A 40 -8.96 -9.66 12.06
C LYS A 40 -8.94 -9.17 10.62
N GLY A 41 -9.59 -9.93 9.73
CA GLY A 41 -9.63 -9.69 8.29
C GLY A 41 -10.10 -8.29 7.89
N HIS A 42 -11.18 -7.76 8.50
CA HIS A 42 -11.72 -6.45 8.12
C HIS A 42 -10.75 -5.29 8.39
N ARG A 43 -9.92 -5.38 9.43
CA ARG A 43 -8.91 -4.36 9.78
C ARG A 43 -7.77 -4.37 8.77
N VAL A 44 -7.26 -5.55 8.45
CA VAL A 44 -6.20 -5.73 7.44
C VAL A 44 -6.70 -5.33 6.06
N GLY A 45 -7.92 -5.71 5.71
CA GLY A 45 -8.60 -5.30 4.48
C GLY A 45 -8.73 -3.77 4.36
N ALA A 46 -9.06 -3.07 5.43
CA ALA A 46 -9.11 -1.60 5.43
C ALA A 46 -7.74 -0.97 5.15
N VAL A 47 -6.66 -1.48 5.76
CA VAL A 47 -5.28 -1.03 5.49
C VAL A 47 -4.90 -1.30 4.03
N TYR A 48 -5.20 -2.48 3.51
CA TYR A 48 -4.93 -2.86 2.13
C TYR A 48 -5.65 -1.93 1.15
N LEU A 49 -6.95 -1.70 1.34
CA LEU A 49 -7.75 -0.83 0.48
C LEU A 49 -7.30 0.62 0.54
N ALA A 50 -6.87 1.11 1.71
CA ALA A 50 -6.29 2.43 1.83
C ALA A 50 -5.01 2.58 0.98
N GLY A 51 -4.17 1.54 0.93
CA GLY A 51 -3.00 1.53 0.05
C GLY A 51 -3.33 1.46 -1.43
N VAL A 52 -4.36 0.70 -1.82
CA VAL A 52 -4.85 0.64 -3.20
C VAL A 52 -5.35 2.02 -3.66
N ILE A 53 -6.20 2.66 -2.85
CA ILE A 53 -6.73 3.99 -3.15
C ILE A 53 -5.61 5.04 -3.11
N GLY A 54 -4.77 5.02 -2.08
CA GLY A 54 -3.66 5.95 -1.92
C GLY A 54 -2.64 5.85 -3.05
N GLY A 55 -2.28 4.63 -3.42
CA GLY A 55 -1.36 4.32 -4.51
C GLY A 55 -1.87 4.78 -5.86
N SER A 56 -3.13 4.48 -6.19
CA SER A 56 -3.72 4.89 -7.47
C SER A 56 -3.90 6.40 -7.60
N LEU A 57 -4.33 7.07 -6.52
CA LEU A 57 -4.46 8.52 -6.50
C LEU A 57 -3.10 9.21 -6.65
N ALA A 58 -2.08 8.77 -5.93
CA ALA A 58 -0.73 9.33 -6.07
C ALA A 58 -0.16 9.08 -7.47
N SER A 59 -0.31 7.86 -8.01
CA SER A 59 0.07 7.52 -9.37
C SER A 59 -0.64 8.40 -10.39
N SER A 60 -1.93 8.70 -10.21
CA SER A 60 -2.68 9.55 -11.15
C SER A 60 -2.24 11.01 -11.17
N ILE A 61 -1.55 11.46 -10.11
CA ILE A 61 -1.01 12.82 -10.03
C ILE A 61 0.42 12.86 -10.59
N CYS A 62 1.26 11.92 -10.18
CA CYS A 62 2.69 11.93 -10.51
C CYS A 62 3.02 11.27 -11.84
N ASP A 63 2.28 10.22 -12.21
CA ASP A 63 2.46 9.42 -13.42
C ASP A 63 1.15 9.31 -14.23
N PRO A 64 0.45 10.42 -14.56
CA PRO A 64 -0.92 10.39 -15.12
C PRO A 64 -1.04 9.64 -16.45
N LEU A 65 0.05 9.51 -17.21
CA LEU A 65 0.08 8.89 -18.53
C LEU A 65 0.57 7.43 -18.51
N LEU A 66 1.00 6.91 -17.35
CA LEU A 66 1.43 5.52 -17.23
C LEU A 66 0.25 4.62 -16.86
N GLY A 67 0.23 3.42 -17.45
CA GLY A 67 -0.74 2.39 -17.09
C GLY A 67 -0.51 1.90 -15.67
N LEU A 68 -1.56 1.92 -14.84
CA LEU A 68 -1.53 1.39 -13.49
C LEU A 68 -2.22 0.03 -13.43
N VAL A 69 -1.48 -1.01 -13.04
CA VAL A 69 -1.99 -2.37 -12.83
C VAL A 69 -1.29 -3.00 -11.63
N GLY A 70 -2.02 -3.81 -10.86
CA GLY A 70 -1.45 -4.68 -9.84
C GLY A 70 -1.97 -4.42 -8.44
N ALA A 71 -2.05 -5.50 -7.66
CA ALA A 71 -2.38 -5.48 -6.23
C ALA A 71 -1.33 -4.79 -5.33
N SER A 72 -0.21 -4.36 -5.91
CA SER A 72 0.99 -3.96 -5.18
C SER A 72 0.80 -2.73 -4.29
N GLY A 73 -0.08 -1.79 -4.65
CA GLY A 73 -0.45 -0.68 -3.76
C GLY A 73 -0.97 -1.17 -2.41
N GLY A 74 -1.80 -2.23 -2.42
CA GLY A 74 -2.29 -2.89 -1.22
C GLY A 74 -1.22 -3.72 -0.52
N VAL A 75 -0.36 -4.43 -1.26
CA VAL A 75 0.77 -5.19 -0.70
C VAL A 75 1.74 -4.27 0.04
N TYR A 76 2.12 -3.13 -0.55
CA TYR A 76 2.96 -2.13 0.10
C TYR A 76 2.26 -1.52 1.32
N ALA A 77 0.94 -1.36 1.28
CA ALA A 77 0.17 -1.00 2.46
C ALA A 77 0.32 -2.04 3.59
N LEU A 78 0.28 -3.34 3.27
CA LEU A 78 0.52 -4.40 4.26
C LEU A 78 1.95 -4.32 4.80
N ILE A 79 2.96 -4.07 3.97
CA ILE A 79 4.35 -3.85 4.40
C ILE A 79 4.43 -2.69 5.39
N GLY A 80 3.87 -1.54 5.04
CA GLY A 80 3.85 -0.34 5.88
C GLY A 80 3.09 -0.56 7.19
N GLY A 81 1.93 -1.21 7.13
CA GLY A 81 1.15 -1.57 8.30
C GLY A 81 1.87 -2.57 9.21
N TYR A 82 2.54 -3.56 8.64
CA TYR A 82 3.34 -4.54 9.40
C TYR A 82 4.53 -3.86 10.09
N PHE A 83 5.22 -2.96 9.40
CA PHE A 83 6.30 -2.15 9.99
C PHE A 83 5.78 -1.33 11.17
N MET A 84 4.64 -0.66 11.03
CA MET A 84 4.04 0.10 12.14
C MET A 84 3.57 -0.81 13.28
N ASN A 85 3.02 -1.99 12.98
CA ASN A 85 2.67 -2.98 13.99
C ASN A 85 3.89 -3.42 14.80
N ILE A 86 5.05 -3.63 14.14
CA ILE A 86 6.29 -3.94 14.84
C ILE A 86 6.72 -2.75 15.69
N LEU A 87 6.79 -1.54 15.15
CA LEU A 87 7.24 -0.35 15.89
C LEU A 87 6.39 -0.08 17.14
N LEU A 88 5.07 -0.21 17.01
CA LEU A 88 4.12 0.06 18.09
C LEU A 88 4.17 -0.99 19.19
N ASN A 89 4.36 -2.25 18.81
CA ASN A 89 4.26 -3.38 19.73
C ASN A 89 5.64 -3.99 20.05
N PHE A 90 6.74 -3.34 19.65
CA PHE A 90 8.09 -3.88 19.78
C PHE A 90 8.44 -4.26 21.22
N ARG A 91 7.98 -3.46 22.19
CA ARG A 91 8.23 -3.68 23.63
C ARG A 91 7.52 -4.92 24.17
N GLU A 92 6.40 -5.30 23.58
CA GLU A 92 5.63 -6.51 23.94
C GLU A 92 6.15 -7.76 23.21
N MET A 93 7.03 -7.59 22.22
CA MET A 93 7.64 -8.68 21.48
C MET A 93 8.96 -9.11 22.13
N ILE A 94 9.26 -10.41 22.06
CA ILE A 94 10.62 -10.88 22.34
C ILE A 94 11.56 -10.21 21.30
N PRO A 95 12.61 -9.48 21.73
CA PRO A 95 13.42 -8.65 20.83
C PRO A 95 13.98 -9.38 19.61
N LEU A 96 14.38 -10.64 19.79
CA LEU A 96 14.86 -11.50 18.71
C LEU A 96 13.80 -11.68 17.60
N PHE A 97 12.54 -11.90 17.97
CA PHE A 97 11.45 -12.05 17.00
C PHE A 97 11.09 -10.72 16.32
N GLY A 98 11.19 -9.60 17.04
CA GLY A 98 11.03 -8.26 16.46
C GLY A 98 12.09 -8.00 15.37
N ILE A 99 13.36 -8.24 15.67
CA ILE A 99 14.47 -8.07 14.73
C ILE A 99 14.32 -9.03 13.54
N ALA A 100 14.02 -10.31 13.79
CA ALA A 100 13.84 -11.29 12.71
C ALA A 100 12.71 -10.88 11.75
N ARG A 101 11.59 -10.35 12.25
CA ARG A 101 10.50 -9.83 11.41
C ARG A 101 10.92 -8.61 10.61
N LEU A 102 11.68 -7.68 11.19
CA LEU A 102 12.21 -6.52 10.47
C LEU A 102 13.17 -6.94 9.34
N LEU A 103 14.07 -7.89 9.60
CA LEU A 103 14.98 -8.43 8.58
C LEU A 103 14.21 -9.14 7.47
N PHE A 104 13.19 -9.93 7.81
CA PHE A 104 12.33 -10.61 6.83
C PHE A 104 11.60 -9.63 5.92
N ILE A 105 11.01 -8.56 6.48
CA ILE A 105 10.36 -7.50 5.70
C ILE A 105 11.39 -6.73 4.86
N GLY A 106 12.55 -6.42 5.42
CA GLY A 106 13.64 -5.77 4.70
C GLY A 106 14.11 -6.59 3.49
N LEU A 107 14.23 -7.90 3.63
CA LEU A 107 14.55 -8.82 2.54
C LEU A 107 13.46 -8.82 1.47
N ILE A 108 12.19 -8.89 1.86
CA ILE A 108 11.05 -8.83 0.93
C ILE A 108 11.07 -7.53 0.13
N VAL A 109 11.12 -6.38 0.82
CA VAL A 109 11.12 -5.05 0.19
C VAL A 109 12.34 -4.89 -0.70
N GLY A 110 13.52 -5.27 -0.19
CA GLY A 110 14.77 -5.19 -0.94
C GLY A 110 14.73 -6.02 -2.23
N THR A 111 14.16 -7.22 -2.18
CA THR A 111 14.03 -8.09 -3.35
C THR A 111 13.02 -7.52 -4.36
N ASP A 112 11.86 -7.05 -3.91
CA ASP A 112 10.83 -6.48 -4.78
C ASP A 112 11.30 -5.18 -5.45
N VAL A 113 11.88 -4.26 -4.68
CA VAL A 113 12.47 -3.01 -5.19
C VAL A 113 13.65 -3.32 -6.12
N GLY A 114 14.52 -4.26 -5.74
CA GLY A 114 15.64 -4.68 -6.59
C GLY A 114 15.18 -5.24 -7.94
N PHE A 115 14.13 -6.06 -7.95
CA PHE A 115 13.53 -6.59 -9.17
C PHE A 115 12.85 -5.50 -10.01
N ALA A 116 12.18 -4.53 -9.37
CA ALA A 116 11.61 -3.37 -10.05
C ALA A 116 12.70 -2.51 -10.72
N LEU A 117 13.81 -2.24 -10.02
CA LEU A 117 14.96 -1.49 -10.55
C LEU A 117 15.65 -2.24 -11.69
N TYR A 118 15.85 -3.56 -11.56
CA TYR A 118 16.39 -4.40 -12.63
C TYR A 118 15.54 -4.31 -13.90
N ARG A 119 14.21 -4.44 -13.77
CA ARG A 119 13.29 -4.29 -14.91
C ARG A 119 13.31 -2.88 -15.52
N ARG A 120 13.50 -1.85 -14.70
CA ARG A 120 13.52 -0.45 -15.15
C ARG A 120 14.78 -0.09 -15.92
N PHE A 121 15.95 -0.55 -15.47
CA PHE A 121 17.25 -0.06 -15.95
C PHE A 121 18.04 -1.08 -16.78
N LEU A 122 17.82 -2.38 -16.58
CA LEU A 122 18.68 -3.43 -17.13
C LEU A 122 17.94 -4.38 -18.09
N SER A 123 16.61 -4.46 -18.03
CA SER A 123 15.81 -5.29 -18.91
C SER A 123 15.45 -4.56 -20.21
N PRO A 124 15.61 -5.17 -21.40
CA PRO A 124 15.10 -4.62 -22.65
C PRO A 124 13.60 -4.33 -22.53
N SER A 125 13.16 -3.17 -23.02
CA SER A 125 11.82 -2.61 -22.77
C SER A 125 10.69 -3.44 -23.39
N THR A 126 10.32 -4.56 -22.77
CA THR A 126 9.17 -5.38 -23.16
C THR A 126 8.23 -5.52 -21.96
N GLY A 127 7.31 -4.56 -21.78
CA GLY A 127 6.23 -4.68 -20.79
C GLY A 127 5.63 -3.35 -20.33
N ILE A 128 4.50 -3.43 -19.63
CA ILE A 128 3.84 -2.30 -18.98
C ILE A 128 4.72 -1.80 -17.84
N GLN A 129 5.04 -0.50 -17.83
CA GLN A 129 5.78 0.12 -16.74
C GLN A 129 4.87 0.31 -15.54
N VAL A 130 5.22 -0.29 -14.40
CA VAL A 130 4.48 -0.15 -13.15
C VAL A 130 4.93 1.13 -12.44
N SER A 131 3.99 1.94 -11.96
CA SER A 131 4.32 3.17 -11.21
C SER A 131 4.97 2.84 -9.87
N PHE A 132 6.18 3.34 -9.66
CA PHE A 132 6.88 3.29 -8.37
C PHE A 132 6.21 4.16 -7.32
N VAL A 133 5.57 5.26 -7.76
CA VAL A 133 4.82 6.17 -6.88
C VAL A 133 3.66 5.43 -6.21
N ALA A 134 2.97 4.54 -6.92
CA ALA A 134 1.90 3.73 -6.35
C ALA A 134 2.37 2.87 -5.17
N HIS A 135 3.58 2.30 -5.26
CA HIS A 135 4.17 1.49 -4.18
C HIS A 135 4.51 2.33 -2.96
N ILE A 136 5.19 3.47 -3.15
CA ILE A 136 5.55 4.37 -2.03
C ILE A 136 4.29 4.89 -1.34
N ALA A 137 3.35 5.42 -2.12
CA ALA A 137 2.12 5.98 -1.57
C ALA A 137 1.27 4.90 -0.89
N GLY A 138 1.21 3.70 -1.45
CA GLY A 138 0.58 2.54 -0.81
C GLY A 138 1.22 2.21 0.54
N GLY A 139 2.54 2.19 0.61
CA GLY A 139 3.30 1.98 1.85
C GLY A 139 3.03 3.05 2.92
N LEU A 140 3.05 4.32 2.54
CA LEU A 140 2.76 5.43 3.46
C LEU A 140 1.31 5.45 3.93
N ALA A 141 0.35 5.12 3.05
CA ALA A 141 -1.05 4.91 3.42
C ALA A 141 -1.17 3.74 4.41
N GLY A 142 -0.46 2.64 4.18
CA GLY A 142 -0.39 1.51 5.09
C GLY A 142 0.21 1.85 6.44
N MET A 143 1.28 2.63 6.48
CA MET A 143 1.88 3.10 7.73
C MET A 143 0.92 4.02 8.50
N SER A 144 0.30 4.99 7.83
CA SER A 144 -0.60 5.94 8.50
C SER A 144 -1.89 5.28 9.01
N VAL A 145 -2.56 4.47 8.19
CA VAL A 145 -3.78 3.77 8.58
C VAL A 145 -3.47 2.61 9.53
N GLY A 146 -2.40 1.85 9.25
CA GLY A 146 -1.94 0.75 10.09
C GLY A 146 -1.44 1.20 11.45
N TYR A 147 -0.83 2.38 11.57
CA TYR A 147 -0.50 2.99 12.86
C TYR A 147 -1.71 3.02 13.77
N VAL A 148 -2.87 3.41 13.23
CA VAL A 148 -4.05 3.50 14.06
C VAL A 148 -4.72 2.14 14.24
N ILE A 149 -4.96 1.42 13.15
CA ILE A 149 -5.71 0.17 13.17
C ILE A 149 -5.00 -0.92 13.99
N PHE A 150 -3.66 -0.90 14.01
CA PHE A 150 -2.83 -1.84 14.76
C PHE A 150 -2.30 -1.26 16.09
N SER A 151 -2.67 -0.02 16.45
CA SER A 151 -2.39 0.52 17.79
C SER A 151 -3.40 0.02 18.82
N ASN A 152 -2.88 -0.53 19.93
CA ASN A 152 -3.62 -0.97 21.12
C ASN A 152 -4.79 -1.93 20.84
N PHE A 153 -4.51 -3.23 21.02
CA PHE A 153 -5.43 -4.36 20.86
C PHE A 153 -6.78 -4.22 21.61
N ASP A 154 -6.83 -3.43 22.71
CA ASP A 154 -7.95 -3.36 23.65
C ASP A 154 -8.70 -2.02 23.72
N LYS A 155 -8.25 -0.95 23.05
CA LYS A 155 -8.90 0.37 23.17
C LYS A 155 -9.82 0.64 21.98
N ASN A 156 -10.97 1.26 22.24
CA ASN A 156 -11.81 1.86 21.22
C ASN A 156 -11.00 2.95 20.48
N PHE A 157 -10.38 2.59 19.35
CA PHE A 157 -9.51 3.46 18.54
C PHE A 157 -10.19 4.78 18.14
N VAL A 158 -11.52 4.78 18.04
CA VAL A 158 -12.34 5.99 17.79
C VAL A 158 -12.13 7.07 18.87
N LYS A 159 -11.75 6.69 20.09
CA LYS A 159 -11.44 7.63 21.18
C LYS A 159 -10.00 8.17 21.13
N ASP A 160 -9.14 7.61 20.29
CA ASP A 160 -7.77 8.06 20.14
C ASP A 160 -7.71 9.28 19.21
N PRO A 161 -7.23 10.46 19.64
CA PRO A 161 -7.13 11.63 18.77
C PRO A 161 -6.23 11.39 17.55
N ARG A 162 -5.25 10.50 17.66
CA ARG A 162 -4.34 10.16 16.56
C ARG A 162 -5.08 9.45 15.42
N PHE A 163 -6.15 8.72 15.73
CA PHE A 163 -7.04 8.15 14.72
C PHE A 163 -7.61 9.23 13.82
N TRP A 164 -8.21 10.25 14.42
CA TRP A 164 -8.85 11.32 13.68
C TRP A 164 -7.84 12.15 12.90
N ILE A 165 -6.62 12.34 13.41
CA ILE A 165 -5.56 13.03 12.67
C ILE A 165 -5.17 12.24 11.42
N CYS A 166 -4.86 10.95 11.55
CA CYS A 166 -4.46 10.12 10.41
C CYS A 166 -5.59 9.97 9.38
N ILE A 167 -6.83 9.73 9.83
CA ILE A 167 -7.99 9.63 8.96
C ILE A 167 -8.27 10.96 8.26
N SER A 168 -8.23 12.09 8.96
CA SER A 168 -8.45 13.40 8.35
C SER A 168 -7.37 13.73 7.33
N ALA A 169 -6.10 13.45 7.64
CA ALA A 169 -5.00 13.65 6.70
C ALA A 169 -5.17 12.80 5.43
N PHE A 170 -5.54 11.51 5.58
CA PHE A 170 -5.80 10.64 4.44
C PHE A 170 -7.01 11.11 3.62
N LEU A 171 -8.10 11.51 4.27
CA LEU A 171 -9.29 12.04 3.58
C LEU A 171 -9.00 13.34 2.84
N ILE A 172 -8.22 14.25 3.44
CA ILE A 172 -7.78 15.49 2.78
C ILE A 172 -6.95 15.14 1.54
N PHE A 173 -6.00 14.22 1.66
CA PHE A 173 -5.24 13.74 0.51
C PHE A 173 -6.15 13.18 -0.60
N VAL A 174 -7.11 12.33 -0.25
CA VAL A 174 -8.08 11.76 -1.20
C VAL A 174 -8.88 12.86 -1.89
N ILE A 175 -9.43 13.81 -1.13
CA ILE A 175 -10.23 14.91 -1.67
C ILE A 175 -9.40 15.75 -2.64
N LEU A 176 -8.19 16.16 -2.23
CA LEU A 176 -7.31 16.96 -3.08
C LEU A 176 -6.90 16.19 -4.35
N ALA A 177 -6.62 14.90 -4.25
CA ALA A 177 -6.29 14.06 -5.39
C ALA A 177 -7.47 13.87 -6.36
N VAL A 178 -8.68 13.73 -5.83
CA VAL A 178 -9.91 13.67 -6.66
C VAL A 178 -10.13 15.00 -7.37
N LEU A 179 -10.00 16.14 -6.66
CA LEU A 179 -10.11 17.47 -7.27
C LEU A 179 -9.06 17.65 -8.38
N PHE A 180 -7.81 17.23 -8.14
CA PHE A 180 -6.78 17.22 -9.16
C PHE A 180 -7.20 16.40 -10.39
N ASN A 181 -7.73 15.19 -10.18
CA ASN A 181 -8.16 14.33 -11.27
C ASN A 181 -9.33 14.89 -12.08
N VAL A 182 -10.22 15.65 -11.44
CA VAL A 182 -11.38 16.27 -12.11
C VAL A 182 -10.97 17.50 -12.91
N PHE A 183 -10.15 18.38 -12.33
CA PHE A 183 -9.93 19.71 -12.89
C PHE A 183 -8.59 19.88 -13.63
N PHE A 184 -7.58 19.08 -13.29
CA PHE A 184 -6.19 19.35 -13.70
C PHE A 184 -5.49 18.15 -14.36
N SER A 185 -6.05 16.94 -14.29
CA SER A 185 -5.35 15.76 -14.82
C SER A 185 -5.10 15.85 -16.33
N PRO A 186 -3.83 15.74 -16.78
CA PRO A 186 -3.49 15.68 -18.20
C PRO A 186 -4.11 14.46 -18.91
N ALA A 187 -4.48 13.41 -18.17
CA ALA A 187 -5.08 12.20 -18.73
C ALA A 187 -6.55 12.38 -19.19
N ASN A 188 -7.12 13.57 -19.00
CA ASN A 188 -8.46 13.93 -19.48
C ASN A 188 -8.45 14.81 -20.75
N GLN A 189 -7.26 15.19 -21.23
CA GLN A 189 -7.06 15.96 -22.46
C GLN A 189 -6.77 15.03 -23.63
#